data_AF-A0A1H6XAV4-F1
#
_entry.id   AF-A0A1H6XAV4-F1
#
_cell.length_a   1.000
_cell.length_b   1.000
_cell.length_c   1.000
_cell.angle_alpha   90.00
_cell.angle_beta   90.00
_cell.angle_gamma   90.00
#
_symmetry.space_group_name_H-M   'P 1'
#
loop_
_entity.id
_entity.type
_entity.pdbx_description
1 polymer ?
#
loop_
_entity_poly.entity_id
_entity_poly.type
_entity_poly.pdbx_seq_one_letter_code
_entity_poly.pdbx_strand_id
1 'polypeptide(L)'
;MALFDKFGKLAQERAALVQAGLNPFGTRIDEVFSPTEGRIGEWRVVLAGTNNYLGLTFDPECIEAARQALEHEGTGTTGSRMASGSYGSHVALEAELADFFGRRSAIVFSTGYLANLGVISTLAGPGDIVLLDADCHASIYDACKLGGAQVIRFRHNDVADLERRMLRLGEPARNALILVEGIYSMLGDQAPLKEIVEVKRRLGGYLLVDEAHSVGVLGAHGRGLAEELGVESDVDIVLGTFSKSLGAIGGFAVSHHPEMELLRYASRPYIFTASSSPSSIASVRAALRTMRARPELRERLWSNARRLYQGLAGLGYRVGPQPSPVVPVLLGSSEEGVAFWQRLVEHGVYVNLVPPLAAPGGQALVRCSVSAAHTPEQIDHIIQAFASLRASFDGVIAKA
;
A
#
# COMPACT_ATOMS: atom_id res chain seq x y z
N MET A 1 18.06 -15.92 29.95
CA MET A 1 17.20 -15.02 29.16
C MET A 1 15.90 -15.74 28.87
N ALA A 2 14.80 -15.26 29.43
CA ALA A 2 13.45 -15.65 29.03
C ALA A 2 13.10 -15.10 27.64
N LEU A 3 12.10 -15.68 26.97
CA LEU A 3 11.68 -15.27 25.62
C LEU A 3 11.35 -13.78 25.49
N PHE A 4 10.90 -13.13 26.58
CA PHE A 4 10.51 -11.71 26.60
C PHE A 4 11.63 -10.75 27.00
N ASP A 5 12.74 -11.23 27.58
CA ASP A 5 13.84 -10.37 28.03
C ASP A 5 14.44 -9.55 26.87
N LYS A 6 14.39 -10.12 25.65
CA LYS A 6 14.85 -9.46 24.41
C LYS A 6 14.08 -8.18 24.06
N PHE A 7 12.94 -7.93 24.68
CA PHE A 7 12.11 -6.74 24.43
C PHE A 7 12.36 -5.59 25.43
N GLY A 8 13.34 -5.71 26.34
CA GLY A 8 13.63 -4.66 27.34
C GLY A 8 13.85 -3.27 26.73
N LYS A 9 14.53 -3.19 25.58
CA LYS A 9 14.72 -1.93 24.84
C LYS A 9 13.39 -1.34 24.35
N LEU A 10 12.54 -2.16 23.72
CA LEU A 10 11.21 -1.72 23.24
C LEU A 10 10.32 -1.26 24.40
N ALA A 11 10.44 -1.90 25.57
CA ALA A 11 9.70 -1.48 26.76
C ALA A 11 10.11 -0.08 27.24
N GLN A 12 11.42 0.23 27.20
CA GLN A 12 11.94 1.56 27.52
C GLN A 12 11.50 2.61 26.48
N GLU A 13 11.62 2.30 25.18
CA GLU A 13 11.15 3.18 24.10
C GLU A 13 9.65 3.48 24.22
N ARG A 14 8.83 2.46 24.51
CA ARG A 14 7.39 2.64 24.78
C ARG A 14 7.14 3.54 26.00
N ALA A 15 7.87 3.36 27.10
CA ALA A 15 7.70 4.17 28.30
C ALA A 15 8.00 5.65 28.02
N ALA A 16 9.02 5.95 27.22
CA ALA A 16 9.34 7.31 26.79
C ALA A 16 8.22 7.93 25.95
N LEU A 17 7.64 7.19 24.99
CA LEU A 17 6.50 7.68 24.19
C LEU A 17 5.29 8.02 25.06
N VAL A 18 4.96 7.17 26.04
CA VAL A 18 3.85 7.41 26.98
C VAL A 18 4.11 8.65 27.84
N GLN A 19 5.35 8.83 28.32
CA GLN A 19 5.74 10.04 29.08
C GLN A 19 5.63 11.31 28.22
N ALA A 20 5.87 11.21 26.91
CA ALA A 20 5.66 12.30 25.95
C ALA A 20 4.18 12.50 25.53
N GLY A 21 3.23 11.82 26.17
CA GLY A 21 1.80 11.94 25.89
C GLY A 21 1.35 11.28 24.58
N LEU A 22 2.18 10.42 23.99
CA LEU A 22 1.84 9.70 22.77
C LEU A 22 1.21 8.33 23.06
N ASN A 23 0.30 7.94 22.19
CA ASN A 23 -0.21 6.58 22.17
C ASN A 23 0.77 5.65 21.42
N PRO A 24 1.37 4.65 22.09
CA PRO A 24 2.33 3.73 21.46
C PRO A 24 1.67 2.73 20.49
N PHE A 25 0.33 2.62 20.48
CA PHE A 25 -0.41 1.69 19.64
C PHE A 25 -1.02 2.36 18.39
N GLY A 26 -0.53 3.55 18.05
CA GLY A 26 -1.07 4.37 16.96
C GLY A 26 -2.19 5.29 17.42
N THR A 27 -2.63 6.15 16.50
CA THR A 27 -3.67 7.14 16.76
C THR A 27 -5.04 6.48 16.82
N ARG A 28 -5.76 6.70 17.92
CA ARG A 28 -7.15 6.25 18.04
C ARG A 28 -8.06 7.28 17.37
N ILE A 29 -8.72 6.87 16.28
CA ILE A 29 -9.84 7.62 15.69
C ILE A 29 -11.10 7.16 16.43
N ASP A 30 -11.68 8.03 17.25
CA ASP A 30 -12.80 7.70 18.13
C ASP A 30 -14.12 7.53 17.35
N GLU A 31 -14.33 8.37 16.34
CA GLU A 31 -15.50 8.34 15.46
C GLU A 31 -15.07 8.65 14.02
N VAL A 32 -15.76 8.04 13.07
CA VAL A 32 -15.58 8.28 11.63
C VAL A 32 -16.90 8.79 11.06
N PHE A 33 -16.90 10.00 10.51
CA PHE A 33 -18.09 10.66 9.99
C PHE A 33 -18.26 10.47 8.47
N SER A 34 -17.13 10.37 7.76
CA SER A 34 -17.06 10.23 6.31
C SER A 34 -15.71 9.63 5.91
N PRO A 35 -15.44 9.39 4.61
CA PRO A 35 -14.10 8.99 4.15
C PRO A 35 -12.97 9.93 4.57
N THR A 36 -13.29 11.20 4.87
CA THR A 36 -12.32 12.29 5.06
C THR A 36 -12.48 13.01 6.38
N GLU A 37 -13.41 12.63 7.25
CA GLU A 37 -13.62 13.29 8.54
C GLU A 37 -13.83 12.29 9.66
N GLY A 38 -13.27 12.61 10.83
CA GLY A 38 -13.44 11.84 12.04
C GLY A 38 -13.19 12.68 13.29
N ARG A 39 -13.08 12.01 14.44
CA ARG A 39 -12.77 12.63 15.73
C ARG A 39 -11.60 11.92 16.40
N ILE A 40 -10.66 12.71 16.95
CA ILE A 40 -9.53 12.23 17.76
C ILE A 40 -9.53 13.04 19.05
N GLY A 41 -9.87 12.40 20.18
CA GLY A 41 -10.12 13.09 21.43
C GLY A 41 -11.26 14.09 21.27
N GLU A 42 -10.97 15.35 21.57
CA GLU A 42 -11.91 16.47 21.45
C GLU A 42 -11.88 17.13 20.06
N TRP A 43 -10.94 16.73 19.21
CA TRP A 43 -10.70 17.36 17.91
C TRP A 43 -11.49 16.68 16.80
N ARG A 44 -12.32 17.44 16.09
CA ARG A 44 -12.81 17.03 14.76
C ARG A 44 -11.68 17.23 13.76
N VAL A 45 -11.39 16.21 12.97
CA VAL A 45 -10.23 16.21 12.07
C VAL A 45 -10.59 15.83 10.64
N VAL A 46 -9.90 16.44 9.69
CA VAL A 46 -9.78 15.98 8.30
C VAL A 46 -8.79 14.81 8.27
N LEU A 47 -9.21 13.68 7.71
CA LEU A 47 -8.45 12.44 7.64
C LEU A 47 -7.58 12.39 6.37
N ALA A 48 -6.42 13.02 6.44
CA ALA A 48 -5.37 12.96 5.41
C ALA A 48 -4.30 11.90 5.73
N GLY A 49 -4.66 10.84 6.46
CA GLY A 49 -3.76 9.74 6.87
C GLY A 49 -4.29 8.36 6.47
N THR A 50 -5.34 8.27 5.67
CA THR A 50 -5.94 6.99 5.27
C THR A 50 -5.58 6.63 3.84
N ASN A 51 -5.41 5.34 3.54
CA ASN A 51 -5.17 4.90 2.16
C ASN A 51 -6.48 4.70 1.38
N ASN A 52 -7.54 5.42 1.74
CA ASN A 52 -8.86 5.37 1.11
C ASN A 52 -8.89 6.27 -0.14
N TYR A 53 -8.04 5.96 -1.12
CA TYR A 53 -7.74 6.84 -2.25
C TYR A 53 -8.97 7.25 -3.05
N LEU A 54 -9.93 6.35 -3.24
CA LEU A 54 -11.15 6.63 -4.01
C LEU A 54 -12.35 6.98 -3.14
N GLY A 55 -12.21 6.95 -1.80
CA GLY A 55 -13.29 7.29 -0.87
C GLY A 55 -14.40 6.23 -0.77
N LEU A 56 -14.14 4.99 -1.21
CA LEU A 56 -15.18 3.98 -1.42
C LEU A 56 -15.68 3.29 -0.15
N THR A 57 -15.06 3.53 1.00
CA THR A 57 -15.51 2.94 2.28
C THR A 57 -16.90 3.41 2.72
N PHE A 58 -17.35 4.57 2.24
CA PHE A 58 -18.72 5.09 2.47
C PHE A 58 -19.54 5.14 1.18
N ASP A 59 -19.11 4.44 0.13
CA ASP A 59 -19.89 4.41 -1.10
C ASP A 59 -21.20 3.64 -0.89
N PRO A 60 -22.36 4.21 -1.26
CA PRO A 60 -23.66 3.57 -1.02
C PRO A 60 -23.79 2.19 -1.66
N GLU A 61 -23.22 1.98 -2.86
CA GLU A 61 -23.31 0.68 -3.54
C GLU A 61 -22.45 -0.37 -2.85
N CYS A 62 -21.27 0.01 -2.36
CA CYS A 62 -20.39 -0.86 -1.58
C CYS A 62 -21.03 -1.28 -0.25
N ILE A 63 -21.62 -0.31 0.49
CA ILE A 63 -22.31 -0.58 1.76
C ILE A 63 -23.50 -1.51 1.53
N GLU A 64 -24.33 -1.23 0.53
CA GLU A 64 -25.52 -2.03 0.26
C GLU A 64 -25.16 -3.46 -0.17
N ALA A 65 -24.14 -3.63 -1.02
CA ALA A 65 -23.66 -4.96 -1.39
C ALA A 65 -23.15 -5.75 -0.18
N ALA A 66 -22.44 -5.10 0.75
CA ALA A 66 -21.98 -5.72 1.98
C ALA A 66 -23.16 -6.13 2.88
N ARG A 67 -24.17 -5.25 3.04
CA ARG A 67 -25.37 -5.50 3.85
C ARG A 67 -26.14 -6.70 3.33
N GLN A 68 -26.40 -6.75 2.02
CA GLN A 68 -27.09 -7.88 1.39
C GLN A 68 -26.33 -9.19 1.59
N ALA A 69 -25.00 -9.19 1.45
CA ALA A 69 -24.21 -10.38 1.69
C ALA A 69 -24.27 -10.85 3.16
N LEU A 70 -24.30 -9.94 4.13
CA LEU A 70 -24.51 -10.31 5.55
C LEU A 70 -25.86 -10.98 5.77
N GLU A 71 -26.92 -10.47 5.14
CA GLU A 71 -28.29 -10.99 5.28
C GLU A 71 -28.45 -12.38 4.65
N HIS A 72 -27.79 -12.65 3.51
CA HIS A 72 -27.99 -13.87 2.73
C HIS A 72 -26.92 -14.95 2.95
N GLU A 73 -25.66 -14.54 3.18
CA GLU A 73 -24.49 -15.43 3.26
C GLU A 73 -23.87 -15.47 4.69
N GLY A 74 -24.37 -14.64 5.61
CA GLY A 74 -23.90 -14.57 6.99
C GLY A 74 -22.59 -13.81 7.18
N THR A 75 -22.03 -13.88 8.38
CA THR A 75 -20.88 -13.05 8.80
C THR A 75 -19.52 -13.61 8.38
N GLY A 76 -19.45 -14.87 7.96
CA GLY A 76 -18.20 -15.52 7.58
C GLY A 76 -18.43 -16.92 7.03
N THR A 77 -17.41 -17.46 6.35
CA THR A 77 -17.48 -18.76 5.69
C THR A 77 -17.12 -19.92 6.61
N THR A 78 -16.39 -19.65 7.70
CA THR A 78 -15.87 -20.65 8.66
C THR A 78 -15.03 -21.76 8.01
N GLY A 79 -14.42 -21.50 6.85
CA GLY A 79 -13.62 -22.48 6.11
C GLY A 79 -12.55 -21.85 5.23
N SER A 80 -11.52 -22.62 4.87
CA SER A 80 -10.53 -22.20 3.88
C SER A 80 -11.07 -22.33 2.47
N ARG A 81 -10.45 -21.62 1.51
CA ARG A 81 -10.80 -21.72 0.08
C ARG A 81 -10.67 -23.15 -0.48
N MET A 82 -9.82 -23.98 0.12
CA MET A 82 -9.62 -25.39 -0.26
C MET A 82 -10.63 -26.35 0.37
N ALA A 83 -11.50 -25.86 1.25
CA ALA A 83 -12.55 -26.62 1.91
C ALA A 83 -13.91 -25.94 1.65
N SER A 84 -14.71 -25.68 2.69
CA SER A 84 -16.03 -25.07 2.59
C SER A 84 -16.03 -23.55 2.35
N GLY A 85 -14.87 -22.90 2.30
CA GLY A 85 -14.75 -21.44 2.29
C GLY A 85 -14.85 -20.76 0.92
N SER A 86 -15.10 -21.50 -0.16
CA SER A 86 -15.16 -20.94 -1.51
C SER A 86 -16.60 -20.78 -1.98
N TYR A 87 -17.24 -19.64 -1.65
CA TYR A 87 -18.59 -19.33 -2.16
C TYR A 87 -18.53 -18.80 -3.59
N GLY A 88 -19.67 -18.82 -4.30
CA GLY A 88 -19.77 -18.34 -5.67
C GLY A 88 -19.30 -16.89 -5.84
N SER A 89 -19.52 -16.04 -4.83
CA SER A 89 -19.06 -14.64 -4.77
C SER A 89 -17.52 -14.52 -4.83
N HIS A 90 -16.77 -15.47 -4.28
CA HIS A 90 -15.30 -15.46 -4.30
C HIS A 90 -14.78 -15.75 -5.71
N VAL A 91 -15.35 -16.76 -6.37
CA VAL A 91 -14.97 -17.16 -7.74
C VAL A 91 -15.36 -16.05 -8.73
N ALA A 92 -16.52 -15.42 -8.53
CA ALA A 92 -16.94 -14.28 -9.33
C ALA A 92 -15.98 -13.09 -9.18
N LEU A 93 -15.54 -12.76 -7.96
CA LEU A 93 -14.55 -11.70 -7.75
C LEU A 93 -13.22 -12.02 -8.45
N GLU A 94 -12.75 -13.27 -8.41
CA GLU A 94 -11.54 -13.68 -9.13
C GLU A 94 -11.68 -13.50 -10.64
N ALA A 95 -12.81 -13.88 -11.22
CA ALA A 95 -13.08 -13.64 -12.64
C ALA A 95 -13.15 -12.14 -12.98
N GLU A 96 -13.80 -11.34 -12.14
CA GLU A 96 -13.91 -9.88 -12.31
C GLU A 96 -12.55 -9.18 -12.20
N LEU A 97 -11.66 -9.65 -11.33
CA LEU A 97 -10.27 -9.16 -11.21
C LEU A 97 -9.44 -9.57 -12.43
N ALA A 98 -9.51 -10.83 -12.85
CA ALA A 98 -8.81 -11.30 -14.05
C ALA A 98 -9.22 -10.47 -15.28
N ASP A 99 -10.52 -10.25 -15.47
CA ASP A 99 -11.05 -9.37 -16.51
C ASP A 99 -10.58 -7.91 -16.33
N PHE A 100 -10.59 -7.38 -15.10
CA PHE A 100 -10.20 -6.00 -14.85
C PHE A 100 -8.77 -5.73 -15.31
N PHE A 101 -7.84 -6.61 -14.96
CA PHE A 101 -6.43 -6.50 -15.33
C PHE A 101 -6.11 -7.08 -16.72
N GLY A 102 -7.11 -7.61 -17.43
CA GLY A 102 -6.93 -8.29 -18.70
C GLY A 102 -6.03 -9.53 -18.59
N ARG A 103 -6.03 -10.24 -17.46
CA ARG A 103 -5.16 -11.38 -17.15
C ARG A 103 -5.90 -12.71 -17.26
N ARG A 104 -5.13 -13.80 -17.35
CA ARG A 104 -5.67 -15.16 -17.48
C ARG A 104 -6.40 -15.59 -16.22
N SER A 105 -5.82 -15.31 -15.05
CA SER A 105 -6.40 -15.75 -13.79
C SER A 105 -6.08 -14.80 -12.63
N ALA A 106 -6.83 -14.97 -11.55
CA ALA A 106 -6.71 -14.21 -10.32
C ALA A 106 -6.87 -15.12 -9.10
N ILE A 107 -6.04 -14.93 -8.08
CA ILE A 107 -6.16 -15.62 -6.78
C ILE A 107 -6.41 -14.57 -5.70
N VAL A 108 -7.50 -14.73 -4.93
CA VAL A 108 -7.84 -13.86 -3.81
C VAL A 108 -7.37 -14.44 -2.48
N PHE A 109 -6.67 -13.61 -1.69
CA PHE A 109 -6.14 -13.90 -0.37
C PHE A 109 -6.87 -13.08 0.71
N SER A 110 -6.82 -13.54 1.96
CA SER A 110 -7.53 -12.89 3.07
C SER A 110 -6.96 -11.51 3.45
N THR A 111 -5.72 -11.19 3.06
CA THR A 111 -5.12 -9.84 3.16
C THR A 111 -4.09 -9.60 2.05
N GLY A 112 -3.76 -8.35 1.74
CA GLY A 112 -2.63 -8.01 0.86
C GLY A 112 -1.28 -8.49 1.38
N TYR A 113 -1.10 -8.53 2.71
CA TYR A 113 0.09 -9.12 3.32
C TYR A 113 0.21 -10.62 2.98
N LEU A 114 -0.89 -11.37 3.11
CA LEU A 114 -0.92 -12.80 2.77
C LEU A 114 -0.82 -13.05 1.26
N ALA A 115 -1.25 -12.11 0.42
CA ALA A 115 -1.03 -12.20 -1.03
C ALA A 115 0.47 -12.15 -1.36
N ASN A 116 1.18 -11.16 -0.83
CA ASN A 116 2.65 -11.08 -0.92
C ASN A 116 3.31 -12.35 -0.37
N LEU A 117 2.99 -12.72 0.87
CA LEU A 117 3.53 -13.89 1.54
C LEU A 117 3.28 -15.16 0.72
N GLY A 118 2.05 -15.38 0.31
CA GLY A 118 1.60 -16.59 -0.36
C GLY A 118 2.10 -16.74 -1.79
N VAL A 119 2.28 -15.67 -2.54
CA VAL A 119 2.80 -15.73 -3.91
C VAL A 119 4.32 -15.86 -3.90
N ILE A 120 5.01 -14.91 -3.26
CA ILE A 120 6.47 -14.82 -3.32
C ILE A 120 7.12 -16.03 -2.63
N SER A 121 6.67 -16.42 -1.43
CA SER A 121 7.29 -17.55 -0.71
C SER A 121 7.04 -18.91 -1.36
N THR A 122 6.07 -18.99 -2.27
CA THR A 122 5.72 -20.25 -2.97
C THR A 122 6.43 -20.34 -4.30
N LEU A 123 6.64 -19.20 -4.98
CA LEU A 123 7.37 -19.14 -6.25
C LEU A 123 8.89 -19.17 -6.06
N ALA A 124 9.41 -18.56 -5.00
CA ALA A 124 10.85 -18.43 -4.77
C ALA A 124 11.27 -19.26 -3.56
N GLY A 125 11.74 -20.48 -3.82
CA GLY A 125 12.22 -21.44 -2.83
C GLY A 125 13.74 -21.57 -2.76
N PRO A 126 14.26 -22.58 -2.02
CA PRO A 126 15.69 -22.86 -1.97
C PRO A 126 16.27 -23.17 -3.36
N GLY A 127 17.29 -22.41 -3.76
CA GLY A 127 17.92 -22.51 -5.08
C GLY A 127 17.47 -21.42 -6.06
N ASP A 128 16.37 -20.73 -5.78
CA ASP A 128 15.90 -19.60 -6.56
C ASP A 128 16.53 -18.28 -6.10
N ILE A 129 16.44 -17.26 -6.96
CA ILE A 129 17.00 -15.93 -6.71
C ILE A 129 15.89 -14.90 -6.77
N VAL A 130 15.88 -14.02 -5.77
CA VAL A 130 15.00 -12.84 -5.70
C VAL A 130 15.84 -11.58 -5.79
N LEU A 131 15.54 -10.72 -6.76
CA LEU A 131 16.07 -9.36 -6.88
C LEU A 131 15.01 -8.39 -6.35
N LEU A 132 15.33 -7.72 -5.25
CA LEU A 132 14.35 -6.92 -4.50
C LEU A 132 14.82 -5.47 -4.38
N ASP A 133 13.94 -4.52 -4.67
CA ASP A 133 14.20 -3.12 -4.32
C ASP A 133 14.42 -2.99 -2.80
N ALA A 134 15.46 -2.26 -2.39
CA ALA A 134 15.84 -2.16 -0.98
C ALA A 134 14.73 -1.63 -0.07
N ASP A 135 13.82 -0.81 -0.61
CA ASP A 135 12.78 -0.13 0.17
C ASP A 135 11.39 -0.77 -0.01
N CYS A 136 11.33 -1.97 -0.62
CA CYS A 136 10.12 -2.78 -0.70
C CYS A 136 9.47 -3.02 0.67
N HIS A 137 8.14 -3.14 0.67
CA HIS A 137 7.30 -3.31 1.84
C HIS A 137 7.69 -4.55 2.66
N ALA A 138 7.51 -4.46 3.99
CA ALA A 138 7.88 -5.51 4.93
C ALA A 138 7.29 -6.89 4.60
N SER A 139 6.07 -6.94 4.05
CA SER A 139 5.46 -8.21 3.62
C SER A 139 6.24 -8.94 2.53
N ILE A 140 6.91 -8.19 1.65
CA ILE A 140 7.73 -8.75 0.57
C ILE A 140 9.01 -9.35 1.17
N TYR A 141 9.63 -8.64 2.12
CA TYR A 141 10.76 -9.14 2.90
C TYR A 141 10.42 -10.41 3.70
N ASP A 142 9.28 -10.41 4.39
CA ASP A 142 8.81 -11.56 5.15
C ASP A 142 8.51 -12.75 4.24
N ALA A 143 7.97 -12.50 3.04
CA ALA A 143 7.73 -13.54 2.04
C ALA A 143 9.02 -14.19 1.54
N CYS A 144 10.03 -13.38 1.23
CA CYS A 144 11.35 -13.88 0.84
C CYS A 144 11.98 -14.73 1.94
N LYS A 145 11.87 -14.27 3.20
CA LYS A 145 12.36 -15.01 4.36
C LYS A 145 11.61 -16.34 4.56
N LEU A 146 10.30 -16.36 4.33
CA LEU A 146 9.49 -17.57 4.43
C LEU A 146 9.82 -18.58 3.30
N GLY A 147 10.05 -18.09 2.08
CA GLY A 147 10.36 -18.93 0.92
C GLY A 147 11.78 -19.54 0.96
N GLY A 148 12.75 -18.81 1.51
CA GLY A 148 14.12 -19.29 1.66
C GLY A 148 14.98 -19.17 0.40
N ALA A 149 14.54 -18.42 -0.60
CA ALA A 149 15.33 -18.06 -1.77
C ALA A 149 16.53 -17.16 -1.43
N GLN A 150 17.52 -17.12 -2.32
CA GLN A 150 18.61 -16.16 -2.23
C GLN A 150 18.11 -14.75 -2.54
N VAL A 151 18.11 -13.86 -1.54
CA VAL A 151 17.69 -12.47 -1.73
C VAL A 151 18.89 -11.57 -2.05
N ILE A 152 18.80 -10.88 -3.18
CA ILE A 152 19.76 -9.88 -3.63
C ILE A 152 19.04 -8.54 -3.73
N ARG A 153 19.28 -7.68 -2.75
CA ARG A 153 18.71 -6.32 -2.74
C ARG A 153 19.43 -5.41 -3.72
N PHE A 154 18.73 -4.67 -4.56
CA PHE A 154 19.30 -3.55 -5.31
C PHE A 154 18.92 -2.22 -4.68
N ARG A 155 19.74 -1.18 -4.88
CA ARG A 155 19.46 0.15 -4.32
C ARG A 155 18.12 0.66 -4.82
N HIS A 156 17.39 1.34 -3.93
CA HIS A 156 16.06 1.84 -4.22
C HIS A 156 16.03 2.68 -5.51
N ASN A 157 15.12 2.32 -6.42
CA ASN A 157 14.94 2.91 -7.76
C ASN A 157 16.20 2.96 -8.64
N ASP A 158 17.23 2.16 -8.36
CA ASP A 158 18.49 2.17 -9.09
C ASP A 158 18.53 1.02 -10.12
N VAL A 159 18.06 1.33 -11.33
CA VAL A 159 18.05 0.38 -12.46
C VAL A 159 19.45 -0.11 -12.82
N ALA A 160 20.46 0.75 -12.70
CA ALA A 160 21.84 0.37 -12.98
C ALA A 160 22.38 -0.61 -11.93
N ASP A 161 21.97 -0.50 -10.68
CA ASP A 161 22.29 -1.48 -9.63
C ASP A 161 21.60 -2.82 -9.87
N LEU A 162 20.32 -2.80 -10.26
CA LEU A 162 19.58 -4.01 -10.68
C LEU A 162 20.30 -4.70 -11.83
N GLU A 163 20.60 -3.98 -12.91
CA GLU A 163 21.28 -4.53 -14.09
C GLU A 163 22.65 -5.11 -13.73
N ARG A 164 23.48 -4.40 -12.95
CA ARG A 164 24.79 -4.92 -12.52
C ARG A 164 24.67 -6.21 -11.72
N ARG A 165 23.65 -6.35 -10.87
CA ARG A 165 23.40 -7.58 -10.09
C ARG A 165 22.97 -8.72 -11.00
N MET A 166 22.08 -8.47 -11.95
CA MET A 166 21.66 -9.46 -12.94
C MET A 166 22.84 -9.93 -13.81
N LEU A 167 23.67 -9.02 -14.32
CA LEU A 167 24.86 -9.38 -15.09
C LEU A 167 25.84 -10.23 -14.29
N ARG A 168 25.99 -9.96 -12.98
CA ARG A 168 26.85 -10.75 -12.10
C ARG A 168 26.32 -12.17 -11.85
N LEU A 169 25.00 -12.34 -11.86
CA LEU A 169 24.37 -13.65 -11.73
C LEU A 169 24.60 -14.51 -12.99
N GLY A 170 24.64 -13.90 -14.18
CA GLY A 170 24.78 -14.64 -15.45
C GLY A 170 23.48 -15.38 -15.79
N GLU A 171 23.60 -16.62 -16.28
CA GLU A 171 22.45 -17.47 -16.66
C GLU A 171 21.34 -17.58 -15.58
N PRO A 172 21.65 -17.75 -14.27
CA PRO A 172 20.64 -17.72 -13.21
C PRO A 172 19.72 -16.49 -13.20
N ALA A 173 20.14 -15.33 -13.72
CA ALA A 173 19.31 -14.13 -13.79
C ALA A 173 18.04 -14.34 -14.63
N ARG A 174 18.08 -15.25 -15.62
CA ARG A 174 16.95 -15.52 -16.53
C ARG A 174 15.72 -16.10 -15.82
N ASN A 175 15.92 -16.72 -14.65
CA ASN A 175 14.85 -17.28 -13.82
C ASN A 175 14.69 -16.55 -12.49
N ALA A 176 15.39 -15.43 -12.28
CA ALA A 176 15.27 -14.66 -11.05
C ALA A 176 13.92 -13.93 -10.98
N LEU A 177 13.37 -13.82 -9.77
CA LEU A 177 12.17 -13.05 -9.50
C LEU A 177 12.55 -11.61 -9.10
N ILE A 178 12.15 -10.64 -9.91
CA ILE A 178 12.35 -9.20 -9.70
C ILE A 178 11.11 -8.64 -9.02
N LEU A 179 11.29 -7.98 -7.88
CA LEU A 179 10.23 -7.45 -7.03
C LEU A 179 10.36 -5.93 -6.88
N VAL A 180 9.30 -5.22 -7.28
CA VAL A 180 9.15 -3.75 -7.14
C VAL A 180 7.73 -3.36 -6.76
N GLU A 181 7.54 -2.13 -6.30
CA GLU A 181 6.22 -1.54 -6.05
C GLU A 181 5.89 -0.48 -7.11
N GLY A 182 4.61 -0.38 -7.49
CA GLY A 182 4.15 0.66 -8.42
C GLY A 182 4.30 2.06 -7.81
N ILE A 183 3.79 2.26 -6.59
CA ILE A 183 4.05 3.46 -5.78
C ILE A 183 4.63 3.01 -4.45
N TYR A 184 5.83 3.47 -4.12
CA TYR A 184 6.47 3.19 -2.85
C TYR A 184 5.81 3.99 -1.73
N SER A 185 5.34 3.26 -0.71
CA SER A 185 4.46 3.81 0.34
C SER A 185 5.11 4.89 1.22
N MET A 186 6.44 4.94 1.29
CA MET A 186 7.15 5.88 2.17
C MET A 186 7.24 7.28 1.58
N LEU A 187 7.80 7.40 0.37
CA LEU A 187 8.03 8.71 -0.25
C LEU A 187 7.01 9.07 -1.33
N GLY A 188 6.13 8.13 -1.70
CA GLY A 188 5.10 8.32 -2.72
C GLY A 188 5.64 8.34 -4.14
N ASP A 189 6.91 8.03 -4.33
CA ASP A 189 7.58 7.90 -5.62
C ASP A 189 7.21 6.58 -6.31
N GLN A 190 7.59 6.46 -7.58
CA GLN A 190 7.20 5.35 -8.45
C GLN A 190 8.46 4.62 -8.94
N ALA A 191 8.36 3.31 -9.13
CA ALA A 191 9.43 2.54 -9.74
C ALA A 191 9.72 3.05 -11.18
N PRO A 192 10.99 3.09 -11.62
CA PRO A 192 11.36 3.27 -13.02
C PRO A 192 11.03 2.00 -13.82
N LEU A 193 9.75 1.65 -13.87
CA LEU A 193 9.26 0.34 -14.28
C LEU A 193 9.52 0.08 -15.76
N LYS A 194 9.49 1.13 -16.60
CA LYS A 194 9.79 1.00 -18.03
C LYS A 194 11.24 0.55 -18.25
N GLU A 195 12.17 1.17 -17.54
CA GLU A 195 13.59 0.88 -17.60
C GLU A 195 13.89 -0.50 -16.99
N ILE A 196 13.21 -0.87 -15.91
CA ILE A 196 13.29 -2.23 -15.33
C ILE A 196 12.80 -3.29 -16.32
N VAL A 197 11.71 -3.02 -17.04
CA VAL A 197 11.20 -3.89 -18.11
C VAL A 197 12.22 -4.01 -19.25
N GLU A 198 12.92 -2.94 -19.62
CA GLU A 198 14.00 -2.99 -20.61
C GLU A 198 15.18 -3.87 -20.16
N VAL A 199 15.54 -3.83 -18.87
CA VAL A 199 16.54 -4.76 -18.30
C VAL A 199 16.02 -6.20 -18.35
N LYS A 200 14.78 -6.46 -17.89
CA LYS A 200 14.15 -7.79 -17.94
C LYS A 200 14.14 -8.34 -19.36
N ARG A 201 13.73 -7.57 -20.37
CA ARG A 201 13.67 -8.02 -21.78
C ARG A 201 15.04 -8.48 -22.29
N ARG A 202 16.14 -7.84 -21.84
CA ARG A 202 17.51 -8.19 -22.25
C ARG A 202 18.08 -9.36 -21.48
N LEU A 203 17.85 -9.41 -20.16
CA LEU A 203 18.54 -10.35 -19.25
C LEU A 203 17.66 -11.51 -18.75
N GLY A 204 16.36 -11.49 -19.07
CA GLY A 204 15.36 -12.43 -18.57
C GLY A 204 14.86 -12.10 -17.16
N GLY A 205 14.29 -13.10 -16.48
CA GLY A 205 13.69 -12.98 -15.16
C GLY A 205 12.17 -12.80 -15.22
N TYR A 206 11.54 -13.01 -14.07
CA TYR A 206 10.12 -12.78 -13.85
C TYR A 206 9.94 -11.49 -13.05
N LEU A 207 9.05 -10.61 -13.48
CA LEU A 207 8.74 -9.34 -12.83
C LEU A 207 7.39 -9.44 -12.14
N LEU A 208 7.43 -9.24 -10.82
CA LEU A 208 6.24 -9.06 -9.99
C LEU A 208 6.20 -7.62 -9.50
N VAL A 209 5.06 -6.97 -9.72
CA VAL A 209 4.81 -5.59 -9.29
C VAL A 209 3.70 -5.61 -8.24
N ASP A 210 3.99 -5.08 -7.05
CA ASP A 210 2.96 -4.78 -6.06
C ASP A 210 2.32 -3.42 -6.42
N GLU A 211 1.09 -3.48 -6.92
CA GLU A 211 0.32 -2.30 -7.33
C GLU A 211 -0.65 -1.84 -6.22
N ALA A 212 -0.41 -2.19 -4.94
CA ALA A 212 -1.35 -1.88 -3.86
C ALA A 212 -1.65 -0.38 -3.70
N HIS A 213 -0.66 0.49 -3.90
CA HIS A 213 -0.84 1.95 -3.83
C HIS A 213 -1.29 2.59 -5.15
N SER A 214 -1.32 1.83 -6.24
CA SER A 214 -1.45 2.32 -7.61
C SER A 214 -2.71 1.82 -8.31
N VAL A 215 -3.30 0.70 -7.89
CA VAL A 215 -4.62 0.25 -8.36
C VAL A 215 -5.69 1.29 -7.98
N GLY A 216 -6.49 1.69 -8.96
CA GLY A 216 -7.45 2.79 -8.89
C GLY A 216 -6.83 4.18 -8.99
N VAL A 217 -5.50 4.29 -8.95
CA VAL A 217 -4.77 5.56 -8.87
C VAL A 217 -4.06 5.91 -10.17
N LEU A 218 -3.36 4.94 -10.77
CA LEU A 218 -2.57 5.11 -11.99
C LEU A 218 -3.18 4.33 -13.16
N GLY A 219 -2.93 4.79 -14.38
CA GLY A 219 -3.40 4.18 -15.62
C GLY A 219 -4.81 4.61 -16.00
N ALA A 220 -5.12 4.54 -17.30
CA ALA A 220 -6.39 4.98 -17.87
C ALA A 220 -7.60 4.17 -17.34
N HIS A 221 -7.41 2.89 -17.03
CA HIS A 221 -8.44 2.02 -16.45
C HIS A 221 -8.22 1.78 -14.95
N GLY A 222 -7.13 2.31 -14.37
CA GLY A 222 -6.89 2.23 -12.94
C GLY A 222 -6.19 0.93 -12.53
N ARG A 223 -5.43 0.31 -13.42
CA ARG A 223 -4.74 -0.97 -13.14
C ARG A 223 -3.40 -0.77 -12.46
N GLY A 224 -2.84 0.44 -12.47
CA GLY A 224 -1.60 0.76 -11.79
C GLY A 224 -0.52 1.32 -12.69
N LEU A 225 0.72 1.32 -12.20
CA LEU A 225 1.87 1.91 -12.88
C LEU A 225 2.19 1.17 -14.19
N ALA A 226 2.05 -0.16 -14.21
CA ALA A 226 2.31 -0.94 -15.42
C ALA A 226 1.41 -0.50 -16.60
N GLU A 227 0.15 -0.15 -16.32
CA GLU A 227 -0.77 0.40 -17.31
C GLU A 227 -0.40 1.82 -17.72
N GLU A 228 -0.13 2.69 -16.74
CA GLU A 228 0.26 4.08 -16.99
C GLU A 228 1.44 4.19 -17.96
N LEU A 229 2.41 3.29 -17.83
CA LEU A 229 3.63 3.26 -18.65
C LEU A 229 3.51 2.37 -19.90
N GLY A 230 2.38 1.70 -20.10
CA GLY A 230 2.15 0.82 -21.26
C GLY A 230 3.05 -0.42 -21.30
N VAL A 231 3.41 -0.97 -20.14
CA VAL A 231 4.30 -2.14 -20.00
C VAL A 231 3.62 -3.34 -19.33
N GLU A 232 2.28 -3.37 -19.30
CA GLU A 232 1.51 -4.44 -18.67
C GLU A 232 1.90 -5.83 -19.18
N SER A 233 2.15 -5.97 -20.49
CA SER A 233 2.54 -7.25 -21.10
C SER A 233 3.84 -7.85 -20.55
N ASP A 234 4.70 -7.02 -19.96
CA ASP A 234 6.00 -7.41 -19.44
C ASP A 234 6.00 -7.62 -17.93
N VAL A 235 4.87 -7.39 -17.26
CA VAL A 235 4.68 -7.74 -15.85
C VAL A 235 4.05 -9.13 -15.78
N ASP A 236 4.74 -10.09 -15.15
CA ASP A 236 4.27 -11.48 -15.08
C ASP A 236 3.19 -11.65 -14.00
N ILE A 237 3.35 -10.96 -12.88
CA ILE A 237 2.43 -11.03 -11.75
C ILE A 237 2.17 -9.62 -11.22
N VAL A 238 0.90 -9.26 -11.08
CA VAL A 238 0.49 -8.06 -10.35
C VAL A 238 -0.11 -8.50 -9.02
N LEU A 239 0.43 -7.95 -7.93
CA LEU A 239 -0.14 -8.07 -6.59
C LEU A 239 -0.93 -6.80 -6.26
N GLY A 240 -1.93 -6.95 -5.40
CA GLY A 240 -2.65 -5.81 -4.87
C GLY A 240 -3.42 -6.13 -3.59
N THR A 241 -4.09 -5.11 -3.07
CA THR A 241 -4.84 -5.18 -1.81
C THR A 241 -6.23 -4.60 -1.96
N PHE A 242 -7.17 -5.11 -1.17
CA PHE A 242 -8.48 -4.51 -1.04
C PHE A 242 -8.50 -3.37 -0.01
N SER A 243 -7.49 -3.30 0.86
CA SER A 243 -7.41 -2.40 2.04
C SER A 243 -7.02 -0.96 1.74
N LYS A 244 -7.07 -0.56 0.49
CA LYS A 244 -6.70 0.79 0.02
C LYS A 244 -7.83 1.33 -0.87
N SER A 245 -7.59 1.48 -2.17
CA SER A 245 -8.56 2.04 -3.12
C SER A 245 -9.91 1.31 -3.16
N LEU A 246 -9.92 -0.01 -2.89
CA LEU A 246 -11.13 -0.85 -2.92
C LEU A 246 -11.89 -0.90 -1.58
N GLY A 247 -11.40 -0.23 -0.53
CA GLY A 247 -12.18 0.07 0.68
C GLY A 247 -12.60 -1.12 1.56
N ALA A 248 -11.94 -2.28 1.49
CA ALA A 248 -12.29 -3.47 2.29
C ALA A 248 -11.04 -4.27 2.71
N ILE A 249 -11.17 -5.45 3.33
CA ILE A 249 -10.03 -6.31 3.66
C ILE A 249 -9.85 -7.44 2.65
N GLY A 250 -8.59 -7.71 2.27
CA GLY A 250 -8.22 -8.79 1.35
C GLY A 250 -7.02 -8.42 0.49
N GLY A 251 -6.57 -9.38 -0.31
CA GLY A 251 -5.48 -9.21 -1.28
C GLY A 251 -5.71 -10.06 -2.50
N PHE A 252 -4.97 -9.79 -3.56
CA PHE A 252 -5.07 -10.58 -4.78
C PHE A 252 -3.75 -10.65 -5.52
N ALA A 253 -3.65 -11.64 -6.40
CA ALA A 253 -2.61 -11.78 -7.39
C ALA A 253 -3.26 -12.08 -8.74
N VAL A 254 -2.85 -11.40 -9.80
CA VAL A 254 -3.28 -11.69 -11.18
C VAL A 254 -2.08 -11.97 -12.07
N SER A 255 -2.24 -12.87 -13.03
CA SER A 255 -1.16 -13.25 -13.94
C SER A 255 -1.68 -13.77 -15.28
N HIS A 256 -0.85 -13.67 -16.31
CA HIS A 256 -1.04 -14.39 -17.57
C HIS A 256 -0.44 -15.81 -17.55
N HIS A 257 0.38 -16.14 -16.55
CA HIS A 257 1.08 -17.42 -16.50
C HIS A 257 0.07 -18.58 -16.46
N PRO A 258 0.16 -19.57 -17.35
CA PRO A 258 -0.83 -20.64 -17.46
C PRO A 258 -0.94 -21.49 -16.19
N GLU A 259 0.12 -21.52 -15.37
CA GLU A 259 0.22 -22.31 -14.16
C GLU A 259 -0.01 -21.51 -12.87
N MET A 260 -0.41 -20.23 -12.95
CA MET A 260 -0.64 -19.38 -11.76
C MET A 260 -1.59 -20.06 -10.75
N GLU A 261 -2.64 -20.71 -11.25
CA GLU A 261 -3.63 -21.41 -10.43
C GLU A 261 -3.06 -22.56 -9.59
N LEU A 262 -1.89 -23.11 -9.95
CA LEU A 262 -1.21 -24.14 -9.15
C LEU A 262 -0.81 -23.61 -7.77
N LEU A 263 -0.63 -22.29 -7.61
CA LEU A 263 -0.34 -21.67 -6.32
C LEU A 263 -1.45 -21.94 -5.29
N ARG A 264 -2.70 -22.20 -5.70
CA ARG A 264 -3.77 -22.57 -4.75
C ARG A 264 -3.47 -23.88 -4.00
N TYR A 265 -2.69 -24.77 -4.60
CA TYR A 265 -2.35 -26.08 -4.04
C TYR A 265 -1.00 -26.09 -3.30
N ALA A 266 -0.15 -25.09 -3.56
CA ALA A 266 1.18 -25.00 -2.96
C ALA A 266 1.31 -23.89 -1.90
N SER A 267 0.50 -22.83 -2.01
CA SER A 267 0.62 -21.66 -1.15
C SER A 267 0.03 -21.91 0.23
N ARG A 268 0.90 -22.14 1.21
CA ARG A 268 0.50 -22.33 2.61
C ARG A 268 -0.33 -21.14 3.16
N PRO A 269 0.04 -19.87 2.91
CA PRO A 269 -0.77 -18.72 3.33
C PRO A 269 -2.17 -18.65 2.70
N TYR A 270 -2.40 -19.34 1.57
CA TYR A 270 -3.72 -19.48 0.94
C TYR A 270 -4.52 -20.66 1.54
N ILE A 271 -3.87 -21.81 1.72
CA ILE A 271 -4.51 -23.07 2.11
C ILE A 271 -4.91 -23.07 3.59
N PHE A 272 -4.02 -22.60 4.47
CA PHE A 272 -4.14 -22.73 5.92
C PHE A 272 -4.69 -21.46 6.58
N THR A 273 -5.65 -20.82 5.94
CA THR A 273 -6.38 -19.66 6.48
C THR A 273 -7.85 -19.72 6.07
N ALA A 274 -8.73 -19.11 6.85
CA ALA A 274 -10.12 -18.92 6.45
C ALA A 274 -10.21 -17.90 5.29
N SER A 275 -11.20 -18.07 4.41
CA SER A 275 -11.47 -17.09 3.36
C SER A 275 -12.05 -15.78 3.93
N SER A 276 -12.01 -14.72 3.12
CA SER A 276 -12.61 -13.43 3.46
C SER A 276 -14.12 -13.55 3.71
N SER A 277 -14.68 -12.65 4.53
CA SER A 277 -16.11 -12.64 4.79
C SER A 277 -16.94 -12.34 3.51
N PRO A 278 -18.16 -12.89 3.39
CA PRO A 278 -19.07 -12.56 2.28
C PRO A 278 -19.26 -11.06 2.08
N SER A 279 -19.40 -10.31 3.17
CA SER A 279 -19.55 -8.85 3.16
C SER A 279 -18.36 -8.13 2.54
N SER A 280 -17.14 -8.56 2.86
CA SER A 280 -15.91 -7.97 2.28
C SER A 280 -15.82 -8.26 0.80
N ILE A 281 -16.10 -9.51 0.38
CA ILE A 281 -16.08 -9.90 -1.03
C ILE A 281 -17.13 -9.10 -1.83
N ALA A 282 -18.37 -9.00 -1.32
CA ALA A 282 -19.44 -8.27 -2.00
C ALA A 282 -19.13 -6.77 -2.14
N SER A 283 -18.61 -6.14 -1.08
CA SER A 283 -18.17 -4.75 -1.10
C SER A 283 -17.08 -4.51 -2.15
N VAL A 284 -16.06 -5.38 -2.22
CA VAL A 284 -14.96 -5.26 -3.19
C VAL A 284 -15.46 -5.39 -4.63
N ARG A 285 -16.39 -6.31 -4.89
CA ARG A 285 -16.99 -6.46 -6.22
C ARG A 285 -17.74 -5.18 -6.64
N ALA A 286 -18.48 -4.56 -5.72
CA ALA A 286 -19.11 -3.27 -5.96
C ALA A 286 -18.09 -2.14 -6.17
N ALA A 287 -17.03 -2.09 -5.35
CA ALA A 287 -15.95 -1.12 -5.47
C ALA A 287 -15.22 -1.23 -6.82
N LEU A 288 -14.99 -2.45 -7.31
CA LEU A 288 -14.36 -2.71 -8.60
C LEU A 288 -15.24 -2.23 -9.78
N ARG A 289 -16.55 -2.49 -9.72
CA ARG A 289 -17.51 -1.94 -10.71
C ARG A 289 -17.52 -0.41 -10.69
N THR A 290 -17.57 0.16 -9.49
CA THR A 290 -17.51 1.60 -9.26
C THR A 290 -16.26 2.22 -9.83
N MET A 291 -15.08 1.63 -9.56
CA MET A 291 -13.80 2.11 -10.06
C MET A 291 -13.76 2.17 -11.59
N ARG A 292 -14.37 1.18 -12.27
CA ARG A 292 -14.49 1.17 -13.74
C ARG A 292 -15.50 2.22 -14.24
N ALA A 293 -16.62 2.38 -13.56
CA ALA A 293 -17.72 3.24 -14.00
C ALA A 293 -17.48 4.73 -13.74
N ARG A 294 -16.65 5.08 -12.76
CA ARG A 294 -16.41 6.45 -12.27
C ARG A 294 -14.95 6.90 -12.38
N PRO A 295 -14.39 7.05 -13.61
CA PRO A 295 -13.02 7.50 -13.80
C PRO A 295 -12.73 8.88 -13.22
N GLU A 296 -13.76 9.73 -13.05
CA GLU A 296 -13.67 11.06 -12.43
C GLU A 296 -13.18 11.01 -10.97
N LEU A 297 -13.34 9.88 -10.26
CA LEU A 297 -12.78 9.72 -8.91
C LEU A 297 -11.25 9.79 -8.95
N ARG A 298 -10.62 9.17 -9.95
CA ARG A 298 -9.17 9.22 -10.14
C ARG A 298 -8.70 10.61 -10.55
N GLU A 299 -9.45 11.30 -11.40
CA GLU A 299 -9.15 12.69 -11.78
C GLU A 299 -9.19 13.63 -10.56
N ARG A 300 -10.22 13.51 -9.72
CA ARG A 300 -10.34 14.24 -8.44
C ARG A 300 -9.20 13.92 -7.50
N LEU A 301 -8.85 12.64 -7.34
CA LEU A 301 -7.71 12.22 -6.53
C LEU A 301 -6.42 12.93 -6.96
N TRP A 302 -6.12 12.94 -8.27
CA TRP A 302 -4.92 13.58 -8.79
C TRP A 302 -4.95 15.11 -8.69
N SER A 303 -6.12 15.73 -8.88
CA SER A 303 -6.31 17.16 -8.62
C SER A 303 -5.97 17.51 -7.16
N ASN A 304 -6.53 16.75 -6.21
CA ASN A 304 -6.29 16.94 -4.78
C ASN A 304 -4.82 16.68 -4.41
N ALA A 305 -4.21 15.61 -4.94
CA ALA A 305 -2.81 15.26 -4.70
C ALA A 305 -1.86 16.36 -5.20
N ARG A 306 -2.05 16.86 -6.42
CA ARG A 306 -1.23 17.93 -7.00
C ARG A 306 -1.39 19.23 -6.23
N ARG A 307 -2.62 19.60 -5.85
CA ARG A 307 -2.90 20.79 -5.04
C ARG A 307 -2.19 20.73 -3.69
N LEU A 308 -2.31 19.61 -2.97
CA LEU A 308 -1.62 19.42 -1.69
C LEU A 308 -0.10 19.47 -1.86
N TYR A 309 0.44 18.71 -2.82
CA TYR A 309 1.87 18.66 -3.10
C TYR A 309 2.45 20.06 -3.40
N GLN A 310 1.81 20.81 -4.31
CA GLN A 310 2.22 22.16 -4.68
C GLN A 310 2.05 23.16 -3.52
N GLY A 311 0.96 23.03 -2.75
CA GLY A 311 0.72 23.88 -1.58
C GLY A 311 1.80 23.70 -0.51
N LEU A 312 2.11 22.45 -0.15
CA LEU A 312 3.16 22.15 0.84
C LEU A 312 4.55 22.54 0.32
N ALA A 313 4.86 22.28 -0.94
CA ALA A 313 6.12 22.71 -1.56
C ALA A 313 6.24 24.24 -1.62
N GLY A 314 5.16 24.96 -1.94
CA GLY A 314 5.12 26.43 -1.94
C GLY A 314 5.29 27.04 -0.55
N LEU A 315 4.89 26.30 0.49
CA LEU A 315 5.21 26.57 1.89
C LEU A 315 6.64 26.13 2.26
N GLY A 316 7.52 25.82 1.31
CA GLY A 316 8.93 25.50 1.56
C GLY A 316 9.18 24.20 2.34
N TYR A 317 8.16 23.35 2.52
CA TYR A 317 8.36 22.02 3.06
C TYR A 317 9.10 21.13 2.06
N ARG A 318 9.91 20.21 2.59
CA ARG A 318 10.48 19.13 1.81
C ARG A 318 9.47 18.02 1.62
N VAL A 319 8.88 17.99 0.42
CA VAL A 319 7.95 16.95 0.01
C VAL A 319 8.67 15.82 -0.76
N GLY A 320 7.93 14.77 -1.09
CA GLY A 320 8.44 13.65 -1.90
C GLY A 320 8.97 14.10 -3.27
N PRO A 321 9.72 13.23 -3.97
CA PRO A 321 10.44 13.61 -5.19
C PRO A 321 9.50 13.99 -6.35
N GLN A 322 8.25 13.53 -6.31
CA GLN A 322 7.24 13.83 -7.34
C GLN A 322 5.82 13.87 -6.75
N PRO A 323 4.86 14.53 -7.42
CA PRO A 323 3.45 14.49 -7.02
C PRO A 323 2.90 13.07 -6.97
N SER A 324 2.18 12.75 -5.90
CA SER A 324 1.57 11.46 -5.65
C SER A 324 0.42 11.61 -4.65
N PRO A 325 -0.59 10.72 -4.65
CA PRO A 325 -1.59 10.69 -3.58
C PRO A 325 -1.01 10.43 -2.19
N VAL A 326 0.23 9.95 -2.14
CA VAL A 326 1.04 9.88 -0.92
C VAL A 326 2.01 11.05 -0.94
N VAL A 327 1.76 12.07 -0.12
CA VAL A 327 2.59 13.27 -0.01
C VAL A 327 3.32 13.25 1.35
N PRO A 328 4.57 12.78 1.40
CA PRO A 328 5.38 12.88 2.61
C PRO A 328 5.83 14.33 2.82
N VAL A 329 6.02 14.71 4.08
CA VAL A 329 6.76 15.91 4.49
C VAL A 329 7.86 15.45 5.43
N LEU A 330 9.11 15.64 5.01
CA LEU A 330 10.27 15.29 5.81
C LEU A 330 10.43 16.31 6.94
N LEU A 331 10.54 15.78 8.15
CA LEU A 331 10.76 16.53 9.39
C LEU A 331 12.16 16.21 9.93
N GLY A 332 12.62 17.03 10.87
CA GLY A 332 13.92 16.88 11.53
C GLY A 332 13.95 15.69 12.48
N SER A 333 14.06 15.96 13.78
CA SER A 333 14.19 14.91 14.80
C SER A 333 12.88 14.17 15.09
N SER A 334 12.98 13.05 15.82
CA SER A 334 11.81 12.26 16.23
C SER A 334 10.86 13.05 17.12
N GLU A 335 11.41 13.76 18.11
CA GLU A 335 10.68 14.52 19.12
C GLU A 335 9.92 15.68 18.48
N GLU A 336 10.58 16.38 17.55
CA GLU A 336 9.96 17.48 16.81
C GLU A 336 8.89 16.99 15.84
N GLY A 337 9.12 15.85 15.16
CA GLY A 337 8.14 15.26 14.27
C GLY A 337 6.86 14.83 15.00
N VAL A 338 7.03 14.29 16.20
CA VAL A 338 5.95 13.98 17.14
C VAL A 338 5.16 15.23 17.53
N ALA A 339 5.84 16.29 17.97
CA ALA A 339 5.19 17.52 18.39
C ALA A 339 4.45 18.18 17.23
N PHE A 340 5.07 18.23 16.05
CA PHE A 340 4.46 18.74 14.82
C PHE A 340 3.18 17.96 14.47
N TRP A 341 3.25 16.63 14.52
CA TRP A 341 2.11 15.76 14.24
C TRP A 341 0.96 15.96 15.23
N GLN A 342 1.23 16.08 16.54
CA GLN A 342 0.21 16.39 17.55
C GLN A 342 -0.47 17.75 17.27
N ARG A 343 0.33 18.77 16.93
CA ARG A 343 -0.19 20.11 16.63
C ARG A 343 -1.06 20.12 15.37
N LEU A 344 -0.78 19.28 14.37
CA LEU A 344 -1.68 19.12 13.22
C LEU A 344 -3.06 18.62 13.64
N VAL A 345 -3.12 17.63 14.56
CA VAL A 345 -4.39 17.11 15.07
C VAL A 345 -5.18 18.19 15.80
N GLU A 346 -4.51 19.01 16.62
CA GLU A 346 -5.13 20.17 17.29
C GLU A 346 -5.62 21.24 16.30
N HIS A 347 -5.02 21.31 15.11
CA HIS A 347 -5.47 22.16 14.00
C HIS A 347 -6.51 21.48 13.11
N GLY A 348 -7.08 20.35 13.53
CA GLY A 348 -8.13 19.65 12.80
C GLY A 348 -7.64 18.81 11.63
N VAL A 349 -6.37 18.37 11.64
CA VAL A 349 -5.79 17.58 10.53
C VAL A 349 -5.07 16.35 11.06
N TYR A 350 -5.50 15.16 10.60
CA TYR A 350 -4.82 13.91 10.87
C TYR A 350 -4.01 13.44 9.65
N VAL A 351 -2.72 13.17 9.87
CA VAL A 351 -1.80 12.54 8.91
C VAL A 351 -1.09 11.37 9.60
N ASN A 352 -0.38 10.53 8.85
CA ASN A 352 0.41 9.45 9.47
C ASN A 352 1.76 9.99 9.95
N LEU A 353 2.12 9.75 11.21
CA LEU A 353 3.50 9.90 11.67
C LEU A 353 4.29 8.64 11.31
N VAL A 354 5.45 8.82 10.67
CA VAL A 354 6.41 7.75 10.42
C VAL A 354 7.66 8.05 11.25
N PRO A 355 7.95 7.23 12.28
CA PRO A 355 9.10 7.46 13.15
C PRO A 355 10.42 7.11 12.43
N PRO A 356 11.56 7.65 12.89
CA PRO A 356 12.89 7.44 12.29
C PRO A 356 13.30 5.99 12.05
N LEU A 357 12.84 5.04 12.87
CA LEU A 357 13.13 3.61 12.72
C LEU A 357 12.55 3.01 11.43
N ALA A 358 11.55 3.67 10.83
CA ALA A 358 10.87 3.25 9.62
C ALA A 358 11.12 4.19 8.42
N ALA A 359 11.89 5.27 8.61
CA ALA A 359 12.11 6.30 7.59
C ALA A 359 13.57 6.31 7.09
N PRO A 360 13.82 6.61 5.80
CA PRO A 360 15.16 6.73 5.27
C PRO A 360 16.00 7.79 6.01
N GLY A 361 17.25 7.46 6.36
CA GLY A 361 18.20 8.42 6.92
C GLY A 361 17.94 8.85 8.38
N GLY A 362 17.05 8.18 9.11
CA GLY A 362 16.82 8.46 10.54
C GLY A 362 16.08 9.76 10.84
N GLN A 363 15.41 10.34 9.83
CA GLN A 363 14.54 11.51 9.97
C GLN A 363 13.11 11.09 10.31
N ALA A 364 12.37 11.93 11.02
CA ALA A 364 10.92 11.73 11.14
C ALA A 364 10.24 12.24 9.86
N LEU A 365 9.10 11.67 9.50
CA LEU A 365 8.25 12.28 8.46
C LEU A 365 6.78 12.17 8.84
N VAL A 366 5.99 13.11 8.36
CA VAL A 366 4.53 12.97 8.31
C VAL A 366 4.11 12.65 6.89
N ARG A 367 3.24 11.66 6.73
CA ARG A 367 2.77 11.20 5.44
C ARG A 367 1.30 11.50 5.29
N CYS A 368 1.02 12.42 4.36
CA CYS A 368 -0.35 12.70 3.94
C CYS A 368 -0.76 11.66 2.88
N SER A 369 -1.93 11.08 3.03
CA SER A 369 -2.58 10.27 2.01
C SER A 369 -3.89 10.94 1.61
N VAL A 370 -4.00 11.33 0.35
CA VAL A 370 -5.12 12.11 -0.18
C VAL A 370 -6.20 11.18 -0.75
N SER A 371 -7.46 11.52 -0.55
CA SER A 371 -8.61 10.86 -1.14
C SER A 371 -9.27 11.71 -2.24
N ALA A 372 -9.89 11.04 -3.22
CA ALA A 372 -10.83 11.62 -4.16
C ALA A 372 -12.02 12.28 -3.43
N ALA A 373 -12.39 11.77 -2.25
CA ALA A 373 -13.48 12.29 -1.44
C ALA A 373 -13.17 13.62 -0.77
N HIS A 374 -11.90 14.06 -0.71
CA HIS A 374 -11.59 15.38 -0.16
C HIS A 374 -12.19 16.48 -1.04
N THR A 375 -12.79 17.48 -0.40
CA THR A 375 -13.18 18.72 -1.07
C THR A 375 -11.97 19.64 -1.23
N PRO A 376 -12.00 20.59 -2.19
CA PRO A 376 -10.95 21.61 -2.30
C PRO A 376 -10.70 22.37 -1.00
N GLU A 377 -11.76 22.67 -0.25
CA GLU A 377 -11.70 23.38 1.04
C GLU A 377 -11.00 22.54 2.11
N GLN A 378 -11.19 21.22 2.12
CA GLN A 378 -10.46 20.32 3.01
C GLN A 378 -8.97 20.28 2.66
N ILE A 379 -8.62 20.26 1.37
CA ILE A 379 -7.21 20.33 0.95
C ILE A 379 -6.59 21.66 1.36
N ASP A 380 -7.31 22.77 1.20
CA ASP A 380 -6.84 24.09 1.62
C ASP A 380 -6.70 24.18 3.15
N HIS A 381 -7.62 23.57 3.89
CA HIS A 381 -7.52 23.48 5.34
C HIS A 381 -6.27 22.70 5.79
N ILE A 382 -5.95 21.59 5.12
CA ILE A 382 -4.70 20.86 5.36
C ILE A 382 -3.50 21.77 5.10
N ILE A 383 -3.42 22.42 3.94
CA ILE A 383 -2.31 23.34 3.60
C ILE A 383 -2.20 24.45 4.63
N GLN A 384 -3.32 25.04 5.06
CA GLN A 384 -3.35 26.11 6.05
C GLN A 384 -2.88 25.63 7.44
N ALA A 385 -3.22 24.41 7.85
CA ALA A 385 -2.72 23.83 9.09
C ALA A 385 -1.20 23.71 9.07
N PHE A 386 -0.63 23.21 7.97
CA PHE A 386 0.83 23.20 7.77
C PHE A 386 1.42 24.61 7.77
N ALA A 387 0.79 25.58 7.07
CA ALA A 387 1.26 26.96 7.04
C ALA A 387 1.33 27.61 8.43
N SER A 388 0.30 27.40 9.26
CA SER A 388 0.24 27.94 10.62
C SER A 388 1.34 27.39 11.53
N LEU A 389 1.73 26.13 11.33
CA LEU A 389 2.80 25.50 12.12
C LEU A 389 4.19 25.87 11.63
N ARG A 390 4.37 26.29 10.38
CA ARG A 390 5.69 26.58 9.79
C ARG A 390 6.55 27.48 10.68
N ALA A 391 6.03 28.64 11.09
CA ALA A 391 6.78 29.62 11.89
C ALA A 391 7.21 29.10 13.27
N SER A 392 6.49 28.12 13.82
CA SER A 392 6.80 27.53 15.14
C SER A 392 7.81 26.38 15.06
N PHE A 393 8.11 25.92 13.83
CA PHE A 393 8.93 24.75 13.55
C PHE A 393 10.00 25.04 12.47
N ASP A 394 10.40 26.31 12.27
CA ASP A 394 11.37 26.72 11.23
C ASP A 394 12.74 26.01 11.34
N GLY A 395 13.13 25.58 12.56
CA GLY A 395 14.34 24.78 12.79
C GLY A 395 14.22 23.29 12.44
N VAL A 396 12.99 22.81 12.22
CA VAL A 396 12.61 21.39 12.11
C VAL A 396 12.43 20.94 10.66
N ILE A 397 12.21 21.87 9.74
CA ILE A 397 12.19 21.54 8.32
C ILE A 397 13.62 21.12 7.94
N ALA A 398 13.78 19.88 7.48
CA ALA A 398 15.10 19.36 7.13
C ALA A 398 15.79 20.34 6.15
N LYS A 399 17.01 20.79 6.46
CA LYS A 399 17.73 21.78 5.64
C LYS A 399 18.26 21.16 4.35
N ALA A 400 18.21 21.95 3.27
CA ALA A 400 18.75 21.68 1.92
C ALA A 400 19.97 20.74 1.90
#